data_AF-A0A0L7LJW8-F1
#
_entry.id   AF-A0A0L7LJW8-F1
#
_cell.length_a   1.000
_cell.length_b   1.000
_cell.length_c   1.000
_cell.angle_alpha   90.00
_cell.angle_beta   90.00
_cell.angle_gamma   90.00
#
_symmetry.space_group_name_H-M   'P 1'
#
loop_
_entity.id
_entity.type
_entity.pdbx_description
1 polymer ?
#
loop_
_entity_poly.entity_id
_entity_poly.type
_entity_poly.pdbx_seq_one_letter_code
_entity_poly.pdbx_strand_id
1 'polypeptide(L)' 'MLRLRPAEYLPTLAPRGDVRRKQNNIKPGEIVIIADGSLPRNVWPKGQIERVYPGPDGVVRSAEVRTRGGIFRRPTRRLI' A
#
# COMPACT_ATOMS: atom_id res chain seq x y z
N MET A 1 16.64 -39.50 29.13
CA MET A 1 15.48 -39.07 28.31
C MET A 1 15.49 -37.54 28.26
N LEU A 2 16.09 -36.94 27.23
CA LEU A 2 16.20 -35.49 27.07
C LEU A 2 15.11 -35.01 26.10
N ARG A 3 14.19 -34.19 26.59
CA ARG A 3 13.09 -33.58 25.82
C ARG A 3 13.66 -32.36 25.09
N LEU A 4 13.88 -32.48 23.78
CA LEU A 4 14.24 -31.34 22.94
C LEU A 4 13.03 -30.39 22.85
N ARG A 5 13.19 -29.15 23.30
CA ARG A 5 12.22 -28.08 23.03
C ARG A 5 12.40 -27.67 21.57
N PRO A 6 11.34 -27.63 20.74
CA PRO A 6 11.46 -27.05 19.42
C PRO A 6 11.84 -25.58 19.60
N ALA A 7 12.91 -25.16 18.92
CA ALA A 7 13.32 -23.76 18.86
C ALA A 7 12.09 -22.92 18.49
N GLU A 8 11.70 -22.03 19.40
CA GLU A 8 10.63 -21.06 19.26
C GLU A 8 11.03 -20.07 18.15
N TYR A 9 10.84 -20.47 16.89
CA TYR A 9 11.24 -19.69 15.71
C TYR A 9 10.24 -18.55 15.40
N LEU A 10 9.12 -18.52 16.11
CA LEU A 10 7.97 -17.67 15.83
C LEU A 10 8.00 -16.23 16.39
N PRO A 11 8.59 -15.89 17.57
CA PRO A 11 8.49 -14.53 18.09
C PRO A 11 9.40 -13.53 17.36
N THR A 12 10.39 -13.98 16.58
CA THR A 12 11.38 -13.12 15.91
C THR A 12 11.09 -12.88 14.42
N LEU A 13 10.22 -13.69 13.79
CA LEU A 13 9.90 -13.61 12.36
C LEU A 13 8.92 -12.50 11.98
N ALA A 14 8.36 -11.79 12.96
CA ALA A 14 7.60 -10.57 12.69
C ALA A 14 8.32 -9.37 13.30
N PRO A 15 9.43 -8.89 12.71
CA PRO A 15 9.75 -7.49 12.87
C PRO A 15 8.51 -6.75 12.36
N ARG A 16 7.73 -6.17 13.27
CA ARG A 16 6.73 -5.16 12.93
C ARG A 16 7.53 -4.06 12.27
N GLY A 17 7.61 -4.11 10.93
CA GLY A 17 8.28 -3.07 10.16
C GLY A 17 7.72 -1.75 10.64
N ASP A 18 8.61 -0.83 11.02
CA ASP A 18 8.23 0.45 11.56
C ASP A 18 7.18 1.06 10.62
N VAL A 19 5.91 1.07 11.07
CA VAL A 19 4.77 1.57 10.30
C VAL A 19 4.94 3.07 10.04
N ARG A 20 5.97 3.69 10.64
CA ARG A 20 6.46 5.03 10.40
C ARG A 20 7.54 5.12 9.32
N ARG A 21 7.67 4.16 8.39
CA ARG A 21 8.28 4.48 7.10
C ARG A 21 7.49 5.67 6.56
N LYS A 22 8.09 6.87 6.62
CA LYS A 22 7.60 8.07 5.94
C LYS A 22 7.05 7.59 4.62
N GLN A 23 5.73 7.60 4.48
CA GLN A 23 5.09 7.23 3.24
C GLN A 23 5.57 8.32 2.29
N ASN A 24 6.60 7.99 1.48
CA ASN A 24 7.06 8.90 0.45
C ASN A 24 5.79 9.28 -0.30
N ASN A 25 5.49 10.58 -0.34
CA ASN A 25 4.31 11.04 -1.04
C ASN A 25 4.41 10.49 -2.46
N ILE A 26 3.40 9.72 -2.84
CA ILE A 26 3.19 9.29 -4.21
C ILE A 26 3.20 10.51 -5.13
N LYS A 27 3.74 10.36 -6.33
CA LYS A 27 3.95 11.46 -7.29
C LYS A 27 3.21 11.21 -8.59
N PRO A 28 2.78 12.27 -9.30
CA PRO A 28 2.34 12.15 -10.68
C PRO A 28 3.38 11.41 -11.53
N GLY A 29 2.93 10.47 -12.36
CA GLY A 29 3.78 9.61 -13.18
C GLY A 29 4.10 8.25 -12.57
N GLU A 30 3.94 8.05 -11.25
CA GLU A 30 4.22 6.76 -10.63
C GLU A 30 3.16 5.71 -10.95
N ILE A 31 3.60 4.47 -11.15
CA ILE A 31 2.72 3.31 -11.32
C ILE A 31 2.41 2.74 -9.94
N VAL A 32 1.13 2.53 -9.68
CA VAL A 32 0.61 2.02 -8.41
C VAL A 32 -0.35 0.86 -8.64
N ILE A 33 -0.46 0.01 -7.64
CA ILE A 33 -1.48 -1.04 -7.56
C ILE A 33 -2.63 -0.55 -6.69
N ILE A 34 -3.86 -0.76 -7.15
CA ILE A 34 -5.08 -0.38 -6.43
C ILE A 34 -5.55 -1.56 -5.58
N ALA A 35 -5.41 -1.44 -4.27
CA ALA A 35 -5.86 -2.42 -3.27
C ALA A 35 -7.32 -2.16 -2.85
N ASP A 36 -8.26 -2.41 -3.76
CA ASP A 36 -9.70 -2.28 -3.50
C ASP A 36 -10.29 -3.62 -3.02
N GLY A 37 -10.81 -3.64 -1.79
CA GLY A 37 -11.39 -4.85 -1.19
C GLY A 37 -12.76 -5.24 -1.73
N SER A 38 -13.38 -4.40 -2.56
CA SER A 38 -14.62 -4.73 -3.27
C SER A 38 -14.38 -5.53 -4.54
N LEU A 39 -13.14 -5.56 -5.04
CA LEU A 39 -12.79 -6.33 -6.24
C LEU A 39 -12.75 -7.82 -5.92
N PRO A 40 -13.06 -8.69 -6.90
CA PRO A 40 -12.88 -10.12 -6.75
C PRO A 40 -11.46 -10.47 -6.29
N ARG A 41 -11.34 -11.60 -5.59
CA ARG A 41 -10.04 -12.12 -5.15
C ARG A 41 -9.08 -12.23 -6.35
N ASN A 42 -7.81 -11.91 -6.11
CA ASN A 42 -6.72 -11.92 -7.11
C ASN A 42 -6.81 -10.83 -8.20
N VAL A 43 -7.70 -9.84 -8.05
CA VAL A 43 -7.73 -8.68 -8.94
C VAL A 43 -6.95 -7.54 -8.31
N TRP A 44 -5.85 -7.15 -8.96
CA TRP A 44 -4.98 -6.06 -8.52
C TRP A 44 -4.78 -5.08 -9.67
N PRO A 45 -5.70 -4.13 -9.87
CA PRO A 45 -5.61 -3.20 -10.99
C PRO A 45 -4.37 -2.32 -10.84
N LYS A 46 -3.59 -2.21 -11.91
CA LYS A 46 -2.52 -1.22 -12.00
C LYS A 46 -3.05 0.09 -12.57
N GLY A 47 -2.47 1.19 -12.13
CA GLY A 47 -2.72 2.50 -12.70
C GLY A 47 -1.54 3.44 -12.55
N GLN A 48 -1.59 4.55 -13.24
CA GLN A 48 -0.60 5.62 -13.16
C GLN A 48 -1.20 6.82 -12.43
N ILE A 49 -0.44 7.43 -11.54
CA ILE A 49 -0.89 8.65 -10.87
C ILE A 49 -0.88 9.82 -11.85
N GLU A 50 -2.01 10.50 -11.92
CA GLU A 50 -2.20 11.71 -12.73
C GLU A 50 -2.04 12.96 -11.90
N ARG A 51 -2.72 13.00 -10.75
CA ARG A 51 -2.70 14.14 -9.83
C ARG A 51 -2.75 13.67 -8.40
N VAL A 52 -2.18 14.48 -7.52
CA VAL A 52 -2.15 14.22 -6.08
C VAL A 52 -2.77 15.38 -5.32
N TYR A 53 -3.40 15.08 -4.18
CA TYR A 53 -4.06 16.06 -3.34
C TYR A 53 -3.45 15.99 -1.93
N PRO A 54 -2.44 16.83 -1.64
CA PRO A 54 -1.88 16.96 -0.31
C PRO A 54 -2.87 17.67 0.63
N GLY A 55 -2.82 17.31 1.92
CA GLY A 55 -3.46 18.07 2.97
C GLY A 55 -2.64 19.28 3.41
N PRO A 56 -3.11 20.04 4.42
CA PRO A 56 -2.40 21.21 4.95
C PRO A 56 -1.00 20.91 5.50
N ASP A 57 -0.78 19.68 5.95
CA ASP A 57 0.50 19.13 6.44
C ASP A 57 1.42 18.64 5.30
N GLY A 58 1.01 18.81 4.04
CA GLY A 58 1.75 18.35 2.87
C GLY A 58 1.61 16.85 2.58
N VAL A 59 0.87 16.09 3.38
CA VAL A 59 0.71 14.64 3.19
C VAL A 59 -0.38 14.34 2.17
N VAL A 60 -0.05 13.58 1.11
CA VAL A 60 -0.99 13.18 0.05
C VAL A 60 -1.95 12.13 0.59
N ARG A 61 -3.22 12.52 0.74
CA ARG A 61 -4.30 11.64 1.24
C ARG A 61 -5.12 11.00 0.12
N SER A 62 -5.12 11.60 -1.07
CA SER A 62 -5.80 11.06 -2.25
C SER A 62 -5.07 11.41 -3.53
N ALA A 63 -5.26 10.62 -4.56
CA ALA A 63 -4.72 10.83 -5.90
C ALA A 63 -5.71 10.42 -6.98
N GLU A 64 -5.66 11.08 -8.13
CA GLU A 64 -6.27 10.62 -9.37
C GLU A 64 -5.37 9.55 -9.99
N VAL A 65 -5.92 8.37 -10.26
CA VAL A 65 -5.21 7.25 -10.84
C VAL A 65 -5.85 6.90 -12.18
N ARG A 66 -5.07 6.98 -13.26
CA ARG A 66 -5.46 6.52 -14.59
C ARG A 66 -5.29 5.01 -14.67
N THR A 67 -6.38 4.33 -14.97
CA THR A 67 -6.43 2.89 -15.26
C THR A 67 -6.96 2.66 -16.67
N ARG A 68 -7.00 1.41 -17.13
CA ARG A 68 -7.67 1.07 -18.40
C ARG A 68 -9.16 1.41 -18.40
N GLY A 69 -9.81 1.43 -17.24
CA GLY A 69 -11.24 1.74 -17.10
C GLY A 69 -11.55 3.23 -16.94
N GLY A 70 -10.54 4.10 -16.99
CA GLY A 70 -10.67 5.54 -16.76
C GLY A 70 -9.87 6.05 -15.57
N ILE A 71 -10.13 7.31 -15.21
CA ILE A 71 -9.46 8.01 -14.12
C ILE A 71 -10.36 7.97 -12.89
N PHE A 72 -9.82 7.47 -11.78
CA PHE A 72 -10.56 7.36 -10.53
C PHE A 72 -9.78 8.01 -9.40
N ARG A 73 -10.47 8.78 -8.56
CA ARG A 73 -9.89 9.32 -7.33
C ARG A 73 -9.85 8.22 -6.26
N ARG A 74 -8.66 7.92 -5.75
CA ARG A 74 -8.45 6.90 -4.72
C ARG A 74 -7.69 7.47 -3.52
N PRO A 75 -8.04 7.06 -2.29
CA PRO A 75 -7.24 7.41 -1.12
C PRO A 75 -5.89 6.70 -1.18
N THR A 76 -4.82 7.37 -0.75
CA THR A 76 -3.43 6.87 -0.81
C THR A 76 -3.26 5.52 -0.10
N ARG A 77 -4.02 5.27 0.98
CA ARG A 77 -4.03 3.99 1.71
C ARG A 77 -4.42 2.79 0.84
N ARG A 78 -5.10 3.02 -0.28
CA ARG A 78 -5.52 1.99 -1.25
C ARG A 78 -4.53 1.85 -2.42
N LEU A 79 -3.42 2.57 -2.38
CA LEU A 79 -2.39 2.58 -3.43
C LEU A 79 -1.11 1.98 -2.86
N ILE A 80 -0.54 1.00 -3.57
CA ILE A 80 0.70 0.29 -3.22
C ILE A 80 1.72 0.51 -4.32
#